data_AF-A0A9P5MD83-F1
#
_entry.id   AF-A0A9P5MD83-F1
#
_cell.length_a   1.000
_cell.length_b   1.000
_cell.length_c   1.000
_cell.angle_alpha   90.00
_cell.angle_beta   90.00
_cell.angle_gamma   90.00
#
_symmetry.space_group_name_H-M   'P 1'
#
loop_
_entity.id
_entity.type
_entity.pdbx_description
1 polymer ?
#
loop_
_entity_poly.entity_id
_entity_poly.type
_entity_poly.pdbx_seq_one_letter_code
_entity_poly.pdbx_strand_id
1 'polypeptide(L)'
;MTDRKSVSSWPKNGGNNQQWTAQFAGQNTYYLRNGEGGYLSYEGSAENQKTFICSSQPRPFYIFVDPDNSQEGTLRRFMIVDASRPRLNVEVKGGSATTGETVWLYEAAQRPQPWGFFPV
;
A
#
# COMPACT_ATOMS: atom_id res chain seq x y z
N MET A 1 -20.82 -4.17 -6.49
CA MET A 1 -20.25 -5.52 -6.47
C MET A 1 -18.77 -5.39 -6.17
N THR A 2 -18.27 -6.13 -5.18
CA THR A 2 -16.83 -6.23 -4.89
C THR A 2 -16.26 -7.33 -5.79
N ASP A 3 -15.30 -6.98 -6.65
CA ASP A 3 -14.65 -7.93 -7.57
C ASP A 3 -13.64 -8.87 -6.86
N ARG A 4 -13.45 -8.70 -5.54
CA ARG A 4 -12.47 -9.39 -4.68
C ARG A 4 -11.02 -9.31 -5.20
N LYS A 5 -10.77 -8.41 -6.14
CA LYS A 5 -9.50 -8.30 -6.84
C LYS A 5 -8.94 -6.91 -6.68
N SER A 6 -9.72 -5.86 -6.91
CA SER A 6 -9.26 -4.48 -6.83
C SER A 6 -9.00 -4.06 -5.39
N VAL A 7 -7.95 -3.25 -5.20
CA VAL A 7 -7.64 -2.63 -3.89
C VAL A 7 -8.06 -1.16 -3.93
N SER A 8 -8.91 -0.76 -2.99
CA SER A 8 -9.42 0.60 -2.84
C SER A 8 -9.46 1.02 -1.37
N SER A 9 -9.53 2.33 -1.13
CA SER A 9 -9.79 2.88 0.20
C SER A 9 -11.23 2.57 0.64
N TRP A 10 -11.45 2.35 1.94
CA TRP A 10 -12.78 2.12 2.49
C TRP A 10 -12.86 2.54 3.96
N PRO A 11 -14.04 2.94 4.48
CA PRO A 11 -14.21 3.19 5.89
C PRO A 11 -13.79 1.99 6.73
N LYS A 12 -12.99 2.24 7.78
CA LYS A 12 -12.54 1.21 8.70
C LYS A 12 -13.75 0.54 9.36
N ASN A 13 -13.88 -0.77 9.18
CA ASN A 13 -14.95 -1.59 9.77
C ASN A 13 -14.43 -2.88 10.44
N GLY A 14 -13.12 -3.13 10.41
CA GLY A 14 -12.48 -4.28 11.04
C GLY A 14 -12.59 -5.59 10.26
N GLY A 15 -13.19 -5.58 9.06
CA GLY A 15 -13.28 -6.76 8.20
C GLY A 15 -11.91 -7.30 7.80
N ASN A 16 -11.78 -8.61 7.66
CA ASN A 16 -10.51 -9.28 7.34
C ASN A 16 -9.88 -8.77 6.04
N ASN A 17 -10.69 -8.35 5.06
CA ASN A 17 -10.23 -7.74 3.82
C ASN A 17 -9.60 -6.35 3.99
N GLN A 18 -9.72 -5.73 5.15
CA GLN A 18 -9.08 -4.46 5.52
C GLN A 18 -7.84 -4.67 6.40
N GLN A 19 -7.55 -5.90 6.81
CA GLN A 19 -6.41 -6.24 7.63
C GLN A 19 -5.26 -6.71 6.73
N TRP A 20 -4.06 -6.21 7.00
CA TRP A 20 -2.87 -6.50 6.20
C TRP A 20 -1.68 -6.81 7.09
N THR A 21 -0.96 -7.87 6.77
CA THR A 21 0.27 -8.27 7.45
C THR A 21 1.47 -7.93 6.57
N ALA A 22 2.39 -7.14 7.09
CA ALA A 22 3.71 -6.94 6.49
C ALA A 22 4.61 -8.15 6.82
N GLN A 23 4.83 -9.02 5.85
CA GLN A 23 5.65 -10.22 5.97
C GLN A 23 7.04 -9.94 5.42
N PHE A 24 8.09 -10.19 6.22
CA PHE A 24 9.46 -9.97 5.77
C PHE A 24 9.80 -10.86 4.57
N ALA A 25 10.28 -10.25 3.49
CA ALA A 25 10.59 -10.90 2.22
C ALA A 25 12.10 -11.03 1.95
N GLY A 26 12.95 -10.60 2.89
CA GLY A 26 14.39 -10.49 2.71
C GLY A 26 14.82 -9.11 2.17
N GLN A 27 16.11 -8.81 2.28
CA GLN A 27 16.70 -7.57 1.73
C GLN A 27 15.98 -6.28 2.16
N ASN A 28 15.50 -6.21 3.42
CA ASN A 28 14.71 -5.10 3.95
C ASN A 28 13.41 -4.79 3.18
N THR A 29 12.86 -5.79 2.49
CA THR A 29 11.56 -5.69 1.81
C THR A 29 10.50 -6.51 2.51
N TYR A 30 9.24 -6.20 2.21
CA TYR A 30 8.06 -6.83 2.79
C TYR A 30 7.03 -7.17 1.71
N TYR A 31 6.34 -8.29 1.89
CA TYR A 31 5.07 -8.56 1.23
C TYR A 31 3.92 -8.07 2.10
N LEU A 32 2.91 -7.44 1.50
CA LEU A 32 1.69 -7.05 2.20
C LEU A 32 0.61 -8.10 1.93
N ARG A 33 0.36 -8.97 2.90
CA ARG A 33 -0.61 -10.07 2.80
C ARG A 33 -1.97 -9.65 3.37
N ASN A 34 -3.04 -9.84 2.61
CA ASN A 34 -4.40 -9.53 3.06
C ASN A 34 -4.92 -10.60 4.04
N GLY A 35 -5.77 -10.20 4.99
CA GLY A 35 -6.39 -11.09 5.97
C GLY A 35 -7.34 -12.12 5.37
N GLU A 36 -7.93 -11.86 4.20
CA GLU A 36 -8.69 -12.85 3.40
C GLU A 36 -7.81 -13.72 2.48
N GLY A 37 -6.50 -13.48 2.47
CA GLY A 37 -5.54 -14.15 1.60
C GLY A 37 -5.15 -13.33 0.38
N GLY A 38 -4.05 -13.73 -0.28
CA GLY A 38 -3.42 -12.96 -1.35
C GLY A 38 -2.54 -11.81 -0.84
N TYR A 39 -1.96 -11.08 -1.77
CA TYR A 39 -0.95 -10.05 -1.55
C TYR A 39 -1.26 -8.80 -2.37
N LEU A 40 -0.86 -7.63 -1.85
CA LEU A 40 -0.85 -6.39 -2.61
C LEU A 40 0.09 -6.55 -3.82
N SER A 41 -0.44 -6.43 -5.03
CA SER A 41 0.29 -6.70 -6.27
C SER A 41 -0.34 -5.95 -7.44
N TYR A 42 0.21 -6.12 -8.64
CA TYR A 42 -0.30 -5.58 -9.90
C TYR A 42 0.10 -6.50 -11.06
N GLU A 43 -0.61 -6.38 -12.18
CA GLU A 43 -0.37 -7.18 -13.38
C GLU A 43 0.80 -6.62 -14.22
N GLY A 44 1.68 -7.52 -14.68
CA GLY A 44 2.80 -7.19 -15.56
C GLY A 44 4.00 -6.56 -14.84
N SER A 45 4.70 -5.64 -15.51
CA SER A 45 5.85 -4.89 -14.97
C SER A 45 5.43 -3.74 -14.07
N ALA A 46 6.35 -3.32 -13.20
CA ALA A 46 6.23 -2.10 -12.40
C ALA A 46 6.23 -0.88 -13.34
N GLU A 47 5.07 -0.25 -13.47
CA GLU A 47 4.85 0.91 -14.34
C GLU A 47 4.01 1.95 -13.60
N ASN A 48 4.24 3.22 -13.94
CA ASN A 48 3.48 4.31 -13.36
C ASN A 48 1.97 4.14 -13.66
N GLN A 49 1.12 4.46 -12.70
CA GLN A 49 -0.35 4.39 -12.74
C GLN A 49 -0.95 2.98 -12.79
N LYS A 50 -0.20 1.92 -12.45
CA LYS A 50 -0.76 0.56 -12.29
C LYS A 50 -1.71 0.50 -11.10
N THR A 51 -2.89 -0.08 -11.25
CA THR A 51 -3.79 -0.30 -10.12
C THR A 51 -3.37 -1.51 -9.32
N PHE A 52 -3.49 -1.43 -8.00
CA PHE A 52 -3.21 -2.57 -7.14
C PHE A 52 -4.39 -3.55 -7.12
N ILE A 53 -4.03 -4.83 -7.06
CA ILE A 53 -4.92 -5.95 -6.90
C ILE A 53 -4.48 -6.82 -5.71
N CYS A 54 -5.41 -7.60 -5.18
CA CYS A 54 -5.10 -8.75 -4.35
C CYS A 54 -4.78 -9.94 -5.26
N SER A 55 -3.54 -10.44 -5.19
CA SER A 55 -3.03 -11.51 -6.05
C SER A 55 -2.42 -12.66 -5.23
N SER A 56 -2.40 -13.87 -5.78
CA SER A 56 -1.61 -14.97 -5.21
C SER A 56 -0.10 -14.78 -5.40
N GLN A 57 0.31 -13.91 -6.33
CA GLN A 57 1.71 -13.59 -6.60
C GLN A 57 2.16 -12.36 -5.79
N PRO A 58 3.05 -12.53 -4.79
CA PRO A 58 3.52 -11.43 -3.96
C PRO A 58 4.46 -10.51 -4.73
N ARG A 59 4.53 -9.24 -4.29
CA ARG A 59 5.55 -8.28 -4.73
C ARG A 59 6.24 -7.64 -3.54
N PRO A 60 7.57 -7.49 -3.57
CA PRO A 60 8.32 -6.88 -2.49
C PRO A 60 8.17 -5.35 -2.51
N PHE A 61 7.94 -4.78 -1.33
CA PHE A 61 7.93 -3.33 -1.11
C PHE A 61 8.96 -2.95 -0.05
N TYR A 62 9.61 -1.80 -0.23
CA TYR A 62 10.26 -1.12 0.88
C TYR A 62 9.19 -0.44 1.73
N ILE A 63 9.25 -0.65 3.04
CA ILE A 63 8.41 0.05 4.01
C ILE A 63 9.35 0.75 4.99
N PHE A 64 9.32 2.07 5.02
CA PHE A 64 10.18 2.87 5.88
C PHE A 64 9.44 4.05 6.47
N VAL A 65 9.94 4.55 7.59
CA VAL A 65 9.33 5.69 8.28
C VAL A 65 9.33 6.90 7.36
N ASP A 66 8.19 7.58 7.28
CA ASP A 66 8.05 8.86 6.59
C ASP A 66 9.08 9.87 7.14
N PRO A 67 10.00 10.39 6.31
CA PRO A 67 11.09 11.25 6.78
C PRO A 67 10.60 12.56 7.40
N ASP A 68 9.41 13.04 7.02
CA ASP A 68 8.82 14.26 7.59
C ASP A 68 7.95 13.97 8.82
N ASN A 69 7.96 12.73 9.31
CA ASN A 69 7.28 12.37 10.54
C ASN A 69 8.12 12.75 11.77
N SER A 70 8.47 14.03 11.85
CA SER A 70 9.41 14.62 12.81
C SER A 70 8.77 15.10 14.11
N GLN A 71 7.43 15.04 14.23
CA GLN A 71 6.74 15.52 15.43
C GLN A 71 6.58 14.42 16.47
N GLU A 72 7.09 14.68 17.66
CA GLU A 72 6.88 13.85 18.84
C GLU A 72 5.38 13.81 19.18
N GLY A 73 4.85 12.62 19.46
CA GLY A 73 3.42 12.41 19.76
C GLY A 73 2.50 12.22 18.53
N THR A 74 3.01 12.28 17.29
CA THR A 74 2.21 11.90 16.12
C THR A 74 2.29 10.39 15.83
N LEU A 75 1.20 9.85 15.28
CA LEU A 75 1.19 8.48 14.78
C LEU A 75 2.32 8.29 13.77
N ARG A 76 3.05 7.17 13.89
CA ARG A 76 4.09 6.83 12.92
C ARG A 76 3.49 6.62 11.54
N ARG A 77 4.00 7.39 10.59
CA ARG A 77 3.66 7.32 9.16
C ARG A 77 4.78 6.64 8.40
N PHE A 78 4.42 5.97 7.31
CA PHE A 78 5.33 5.15 6.52
C PHE A 78 5.17 5.44 5.04
N MET A 79 6.28 5.38 4.32
CA MET A 79 6.29 5.28 2.88
C MET A 79 6.27 3.81 2.49
N ILE A 80 5.51 3.48 1.44
CA ILE A 80 5.46 2.14 0.86
C ILE A 80 5.85 2.29 -0.61
N VAL A 81 6.96 1.68 -0.98
CA VAL A 81 7.62 1.90 -2.29
C VAL A 81 7.86 0.55 -2.96
N ASP A 82 7.58 0.46 -4.26
CA ASP A 82 7.85 -0.76 -5.02
C ASP A 82 9.36 -1.05 -5.07
N ALA A 83 9.76 -2.25 -4.64
CA ALA A 83 11.19 -2.56 -4.53
C ALA A 83 11.87 -2.73 -5.91
N SER A 84 11.11 -3.03 -6.97
CA SER A 84 11.64 -3.16 -8.33
C SER A 84 11.75 -1.81 -9.06
N ARG A 85 10.99 -0.80 -8.62
CA ARG A 85 11.03 0.58 -9.11
C ARG A 85 10.90 1.57 -7.94
N PRO A 86 12.02 1.91 -7.25
CA PRO A 86 11.99 2.73 -6.04
C PRO A 86 11.51 4.19 -6.19
N ARG A 87 11.07 4.61 -7.38
CA ARG A 87 10.39 5.90 -7.61
C ARG A 87 8.87 5.80 -7.56
N LEU A 88 8.34 4.58 -7.54
CA LEU A 88 6.91 4.32 -7.59
C LEU A 88 6.40 3.95 -6.19
N ASN A 89 5.39 4.69 -5.73
CA ASN A 89 4.84 4.61 -4.38
C ASN A 89 3.45 3.97 -4.42
N VAL A 90 3.04 3.39 -3.30
CA VAL A 90 1.64 3.04 -3.07
C VAL A 90 0.89 4.31 -2.72
N GLU A 91 -0.10 4.66 -3.53
CA GLU A 91 -0.81 5.94 -3.45
C GLU A 91 -2.32 5.70 -3.51
N VAL A 92 -3.12 6.59 -2.91
CA VAL A 92 -4.56 6.68 -3.21
C VAL A 92 -4.73 7.63 -4.40
N LYS A 93 -5.43 7.18 -5.43
CA LYS A 93 -5.69 7.98 -6.63
C LYS A 93 -6.44 9.26 -6.27
N GLY A 94 -5.99 10.38 -6.84
CA GLY A 94 -6.57 11.70 -6.56
C GLY A 94 -6.19 12.31 -5.20
N GLY A 95 -5.45 11.60 -4.34
CA GLY A 95 -4.99 12.11 -3.04
C GLY A 95 -6.08 12.31 -2.00
N SER A 96 -7.32 11.91 -2.30
CA SER A 96 -8.43 11.95 -1.36
C SER A 96 -8.63 10.56 -0.75
N ALA A 97 -8.63 10.46 0.58
CA ALA A 97 -9.00 9.23 1.27
C ALA A 97 -10.53 8.98 1.25
N THR A 98 -11.23 9.45 0.22
CA THR A 98 -12.67 9.18 0.03
C THR A 98 -12.87 7.68 -0.15
N THR A 99 -13.98 7.16 0.35
CA THR A 99 -14.40 5.77 0.15
C THR A 99 -14.44 5.38 -1.33
N GLY A 100 -13.80 4.26 -1.66
CA GLY A 100 -13.84 3.67 -2.99
C GLY A 100 -12.75 4.14 -3.94
N GLU A 101 -11.86 5.05 -3.51
CA GLU A 101 -10.75 5.51 -4.35
C GLU A 101 -9.75 4.39 -4.59
N THR A 102 -9.27 4.32 -5.83
CA THR A 102 -8.36 3.25 -6.25
C THR A 102 -6.99 3.44 -5.60
N VAL A 103 -6.40 2.35 -5.09
CA VAL A 103 -4.99 2.35 -4.70
C VAL A 103 -4.15 1.96 -5.91
N TRP A 104 -3.12 2.74 -6.20
CA TRP A 104 -2.30 2.57 -7.40
C TRP A 104 -0.82 2.81 -7.14
N LEU A 105 0.00 2.28 -8.03
CA LEU A 105 1.43 2.47 -8.09
C LEU A 105 1.70 3.76 -8.86
N TYR A 106 2.27 4.78 -8.21
CA TYR A 106 2.40 6.08 -8.83
C TYR A 106 3.73 6.78 -8.50
N GLU A 107 4.33 7.38 -9.52
CA GLU A 107 5.44 8.31 -9.36
C GLU A 107 4.86 9.65 -8.92
N ALA A 108 4.90 9.90 -7.60
CA ALA A 108 4.34 11.12 -7.04
C ALA A 108 5.00 12.35 -7.67
N ALA A 109 4.19 13.22 -8.30
CA ALA A 109 4.67 14.49 -8.85
C ALA A 109 5.16 15.45 -7.77
N GLN A 110 4.73 15.21 -6.52
CA GLN A 110 5.14 15.92 -5.31
C GLN A 110 5.56 14.89 -4.25
N ARG A 111 5.32 15.20 -2.98
CA ARG A 111 5.56 14.29 -1.85
C ARG A 111 4.65 13.06 -1.94
N PRO A 112 5.18 11.83 -1.82
CA PRO A 112 4.38 10.62 -1.73
C PRO A 112 3.43 10.62 -0.53
N GLN A 113 2.31 9.92 -0.64
CA GLN A 113 1.33 9.79 0.42
C GLN A 113 1.83 8.87 1.54
N PRO A 114 1.84 9.33 2.81
CA PRO A 114 2.15 8.48 3.94
C PRO A 114 0.99 7.54 4.31
N TRP A 115 1.35 6.36 4.78
CA TRP A 115 0.44 5.35 5.31
C TRP A 115 0.61 5.15 6.81
N GLY A 116 -0.49 4.87 7.51
CA GLY A 116 -0.48 4.46 8.91
C GLY A 116 -0.69 2.95 9.05
N PHE A 117 0.07 2.30 9.93
CA PHE A 117 -0.20 0.93 10.37
C PHE A 117 -0.85 0.96 11.74
N PHE A 118 -2.06 0.43 11.84
CA PHE A 118 -2.81 0.35 13.09
C PHE A 118 -2.91 -1.12 13.49
N PRO A 119 -2.48 -1.50 14.72
CA PRO A 119 -2.69 -2.85 15.21
C PRO A 119 -4.20 -3.15 15.27
N VAL A 120 -4.53 -4.40 14.99
CA VAL A 120 -5.89 -4.97 15.05
C VAL A 120 -6.05 -5.83 16.30
#